data_AF-A0A6G1KVX3-F1
#
_entry.id   AF-A0A6G1KVX3-F1
#
_cell.length_a   1.000
_cell.length_b   1.000
_cell.length_c   1.000
_cell.angle_alpha   90.00
_cell.angle_beta   90.00
_cell.angle_gamma   90.00
#
_symmetry.space_group_name_H-M   'P 1'
#
loop_
_entity.id
_entity.type
_entity.pdbx_description
1 polymer ?
#
loop_
_entity_poly.entity_id
_entity_poly.type
_entity_poly.pdbx_seq_one_letter_code
_entity_poly.pdbx_strand_id
1 'polypeptide(L)'
;MVRWRGLGQSAVDCVQRKQVFIATGNIYDLPVAVQECINATGNDNETSCYPDTVWFESVISFDIPSGEVNWRRRLTAVLAWTGACTANPSSSNCPLCPGPDADFGMAPSMVLGGRSHVGDHGGALTPDGNDIVGVGQKNGNVYAYDAANGTLYWVTVVAPDTSNLGTMSYGLAVDEFRIYVSIINAFHETWALQPSGQNISNAAYGAVTLTDGTILWEVQVPRNWSNSASPTVANDVVIVGNTGLIDYMPRNNTLYGSVMFLGSTSGAALCEIGVDNQMWGGIAVDGRYFLFGTGYASGTGWEWNRLVQCVEGWFVNGETH
;
A
#
# COMPACT_ATOMS: atom_id res chain seq x y z
N MET A 1 14.63 21.52 9.69
CA MET A 1 13.23 21.24 10.07
C MET A 1 12.89 19.92 9.43
N VAL A 2 12.84 18.83 10.19
CA VAL A 2 12.56 17.50 9.65
C VAL A 2 11.05 17.39 9.44
N ARG A 3 10.62 17.15 8.20
CA ARG A 3 9.20 16.95 7.86
C ARG A 3 8.93 15.45 7.87
N TRP A 4 8.07 15.03 8.78
CA TRP A 4 7.63 13.63 8.91
C TRP A 4 6.33 13.44 8.13
N ARG A 5 6.28 12.43 7.26
CA ARG A 5 5.06 11.98 6.59
C ARG A 5 5.12 10.46 6.42
N GLY A 6 4.52 9.72 7.35
CA GLY A 6 4.37 8.28 7.20
C GLY A 6 3.83 7.57 8.43
N LEU A 7 2.62 7.01 8.29
CA LEU A 7 2.24 5.62 8.56
C LEU A 7 0.82 5.44 8.01
N GLY A 8 0.58 4.40 7.21
CA GLY A 8 -0.70 4.11 6.55
C GLY A 8 -1.81 3.68 7.51
N GLN A 9 -2.30 4.62 8.32
CA GLN A 9 -3.58 4.55 9.00
C GLN A 9 -4.42 5.76 8.58
N SER A 10 -5.75 5.66 8.71
CA SER A 10 -6.75 6.59 8.15
C SER A 10 -6.26 8.03 8.05
N ALA A 11 -6.23 8.59 6.84
CA ALA A 11 -5.81 9.97 6.67
C ALA A 11 -6.87 10.91 7.23
N VAL A 12 -6.43 11.92 7.98
CA VAL A 12 -7.32 12.87 8.64
C VAL A 12 -6.95 14.29 8.26
N ASP A 13 -7.90 15.03 7.69
CA ASP A 13 -7.86 16.48 7.52
C ASP A 13 -8.61 17.14 8.68
N CYS A 14 -7.94 17.31 9.83
CA CYS A 14 -8.58 17.91 11.01
C CYS A 14 -8.80 19.43 10.90
N VAL A 15 -8.07 20.11 10.03
CA VAL A 15 -7.90 21.58 10.09
C VAL A 15 -8.70 22.29 9.02
N GLN A 16 -8.67 21.80 7.76
CA GLN A 16 -9.36 22.48 6.67
C GLN A 16 -10.77 21.92 6.45
N ARG A 17 -10.90 20.59 6.33
CA ARG A 17 -12.18 19.97 5.94
C ARG A 17 -12.88 19.20 7.05
N LYS A 18 -12.18 18.87 8.14
CA LYS A 18 -12.66 17.97 9.21
C LYS A 18 -13.11 16.62 8.64
N GLN A 19 -12.28 16.04 7.76
CA GLN A 19 -12.59 14.80 7.07
C GLN A 19 -11.65 13.67 7.49
N VAL A 20 -12.18 12.45 7.57
CA VAL A 20 -11.39 11.22 7.69
C VAL A 20 -11.62 10.34 6.48
N PHE A 21 -10.53 9.81 5.92
CA PHE A 21 -10.54 8.94 4.76
C PHE A 21 -10.26 7.50 5.19
N ILE A 22 -11.10 6.57 4.73
CA ILE A 22 -10.90 5.14 4.91
C ILE A 22 -11.02 4.44 3.56
N ALA A 23 -10.47 3.23 3.50
CA ALA A 23 -10.75 2.29 2.44
C ALA A 23 -11.28 0.99 3.03
N THR A 24 -12.09 0.28 2.26
CA THR A 24 -12.81 -0.90 2.73
C THR A 24 -12.43 -2.15 1.96
N GLY A 25 -12.47 -3.28 2.67
CA GLY A 25 -12.15 -4.58 2.12
C GLY A 25 -13.26 -5.22 1.28
N ASN A 26 -13.08 -6.52 1.03
CA ASN A 26 -14.03 -7.42 0.37
C ASN A 26 -15.33 -7.63 1.17
N ILE A 27 -16.37 -8.08 0.47
CA ILE A 27 -17.48 -8.82 1.10
C ILE A 27 -17.17 -10.32 1.12
N TYR A 28 -17.65 -11.01 2.16
CA TYR A 28 -17.42 -12.45 2.36
C TYR A 28 -18.66 -13.31 2.05
N ASP A 29 -19.82 -12.67 1.88
CA ASP A 29 -21.08 -13.32 1.54
C ASP A 29 -21.86 -12.44 0.57
N LEU A 30 -22.48 -13.06 -0.42
CA LEU A 30 -23.24 -12.38 -1.48
C LEU A 30 -24.70 -12.84 -1.41
N PRO A 31 -25.63 -11.96 -0.99
CA PRO A 31 -27.04 -12.32 -0.91
C PRO A 31 -27.60 -12.77 -2.25
N VAL A 32 -28.45 -13.80 -2.24
CA VAL A 32 -29.06 -14.40 -3.45
C VAL A 32 -29.69 -13.34 -4.35
N ALA A 33 -30.42 -12.36 -3.79
CA ALA A 33 -31.06 -11.29 -4.55
C ALA A 33 -30.07 -10.41 -5.32
N VAL A 34 -28.87 -10.17 -4.77
CA VAL A 34 -27.81 -9.40 -5.45
C VAL A 34 -27.22 -10.24 -6.57
N GLN A 35 -26.95 -11.52 -6.33
CA GLN A 35 -26.45 -12.45 -7.36
C GLN A 35 -27.43 -12.60 -8.53
N GLU A 36 -28.73 -12.72 -8.24
CA GLU A 36 -29.77 -12.79 -9.28
C GLU A 36 -29.82 -11.50 -10.13
N CYS A 37 -29.65 -10.34 -9.49
CA CYS A 37 -29.56 -9.05 -10.19
C CYS A 37 -28.33 -8.99 -11.11
N ILE A 38 -27.14 -9.34 -10.61
CA ILE A 38 -25.89 -9.37 -11.39
C ILE A 38 -26.03 -10.33 -12.59
N ASN A 39 -26.56 -11.53 -12.35
CA ASN A 39 -26.80 -12.50 -13.41
C ASN A 39 -27.77 -11.97 -14.48
N ALA A 40 -28.78 -11.19 -14.08
CA ALA A 40 -29.73 -10.59 -14.99
C ALA A 40 -29.14 -9.45 -15.84
N THR A 41 -28.11 -8.74 -15.34
CA THR A 41 -27.41 -7.74 -16.14
C THR A 41 -26.37 -8.35 -17.08
N GLY A 42 -25.88 -9.56 -16.77
CA GLY A 42 -24.79 -10.22 -17.51
C GLY A 42 -23.46 -9.47 -17.36
N ASN A 43 -23.35 -8.61 -16.35
CA ASN A 43 -22.17 -7.80 -16.06
C ASN A 43 -21.75 -8.04 -14.61
N ASP A 44 -20.69 -8.80 -14.40
CA ASP A 44 -20.15 -9.11 -13.08
C ASP A 44 -19.63 -7.86 -12.35
N ASN A 45 -19.41 -6.75 -13.07
CA ASN A 45 -19.05 -5.45 -12.50
C ASN A 45 -20.27 -4.55 -12.20
N GLU A 46 -21.49 -5.10 -12.19
CA GLU A 46 -22.70 -4.32 -11.91
C GLU A 46 -22.79 -3.90 -10.45
N THR A 47 -22.59 -2.61 -10.23
CA THR A 47 -22.60 -2.00 -8.90
C THR A 47 -24.01 -1.64 -8.44
N SER A 48 -24.95 -1.32 -9.35
CA SER A 48 -26.32 -0.91 -8.98
C SER A 48 -27.15 -1.99 -8.31
N CYS A 49 -26.75 -3.26 -8.41
CA CYS A 49 -27.40 -4.38 -7.73
C CYS A 49 -27.23 -4.38 -6.20
N TYR A 50 -26.29 -3.61 -5.67
CA TYR A 50 -26.05 -3.51 -4.24
C TYR A 50 -26.79 -2.30 -3.62
N PRO A 51 -27.27 -2.43 -2.37
CA PRO A 51 -27.82 -1.28 -1.66
C PRO A 51 -26.79 -0.14 -1.53
N ASP A 52 -27.26 1.10 -1.63
CA ASP A 52 -26.42 2.30 -1.53
C ASP A 52 -25.71 2.46 -0.17
N THR A 53 -26.05 1.66 0.83
CA THR A 53 -25.46 1.62 2.17
C THR A 53 -24.33 0.58 2.29
N VAL A 54 -24.03 -0.15 1.22
CA VAL A 54 -23.01 -1.20 1.20
C VAL A 54 -21.79 -0.67 0.43
N TRP A 55 -20.70 -0.42 1.16
CA TRP A 55 -19.50 0.25 0.65
C TRP A 55 -18.26 -0.65 0.78
N PHE A 56 -18.28 -1.83 0.18
CA PHE A 56 -17.05 -2.63 0.01
C PHE A 56 -16.21 -2.08 -1.13
N GLU A 57 -14.92 -2.44 -1.17
CA GLU A 57 -13.96 -1.97 -2.20
C GLU A 57 -14.11 -0.48 -2.54
N SER A 58 -14.23 0.32 -1.48
CA SER A 58 -14.57 1.73 -1.57
C SER A 58 -13.53 2.57 -0.87
N VAL A 59 -13.27 3.75 -1.43
CA VAL A 59 -12.64 4.87 -0.71
C VAL A 59 -13.75 5.79 -0.25
N ILE A 60 -13.73 6.15 1.04
CA ILE A 60 -14.83 6.87 1.69
C ILE A 60 -14.26 8.03 2.49
N SER A 61 -14.90 9.19 2.38
CA SER A 61 -14.67 10.34 3.25
C SER A 61 -15.85 10.53 4.19
N PHE A 62 -15.57 10.65 5.48
CA PHE A 62 -16.54 10.99 6.52
C PHE A 62 -16.25 12.35 7.11
N ASP A 63 -17.30 13.10 7.44
CA ASP A 63 -17.22 14.28 8.30
C ASP A 63 -16.94 13.83 9.74
N ILE A 64 -15.87 14.35 10.34
CA ILE A 64 -15.41 13.93 11.66
C ILE A 64 -16.45 14.27 12.76
N PRO A 65 -17.04 15.48 12.81
CA PRO A 65 -18.05 15.80 13.82
C PRO A 65 -19.31 14.94 13.78
N SER A 66 -19.86 14.68 12.59
CA SER A 66 -21.18 14.04 12.43
C SER A 66 -21.11 12.55 12.12
N GLY A 67 -20.01 12.07 11.54
CA GLY A 67 -19.91 10.73 10.97
C GLY A 67 -20.67 10.56 9.66
N GLU A 68 -21.19 11.65 9.06
CA GLU A 68 -21.86 11.59 7.76
C GLU A 68 -20.86 11.38 6.62
N VAL A 69 -21.28 10.69 5.56
CA VAL A 69 -20.46 10.48 4.36
C VAL A 69 -20.44 11.77 3.53
N ASN A 70 -19.25 12.33 3.30
CA ASN A 70 -19.06 13.43 2.36
C ASN A 70 -19.11 12.93 0.92
N TRP A 71 -18.35 11.87 0.65
CA TRP A 71 -18.28 11.21 -0.65
C TRP A 71 -17.79 9.78 -0.50
N ARG A 72 -18.14 8.94 -1.46
CA ARG A 72 -17.66 7.56 -1.59
C ARG A 72 -17.38 7.23 -3.05
N ARG A 73 -16.38 6.38 -3.27
CA ARG A 73 -16.04 5.81 -4.58
C ARG A 73 -15.84 4.31 -4.42
N ARG A 74 -16.84 3.56 -4.86
CA ARG A 74 -16.73 2.12 -5.04
C ARG A 74 -16.11 1.86 -6.41
N LEU A 75 -15.03 1.09 -6.45
CA LEU A 75 -14.32 0.84 -7.70
C LEU A 75 -14.81 -0.37 -8.48
N THR A 76 -15.32 -1.37 -7.79
CA THR A 76 -15.70 -2.62 -8.42
C THR A 76 -17.01 -3.14 -7.82
N ALA A 77 -17.69 -4.01 -8.57
CA ALA A 77 -18.62 -4.96 -7.99
C ALA A 77 -17.92 -6.32 -7.86
N VAL A 78 -16.82 -6.38 -7.11
CA VAL A 78 -16.17 -7.67 -6.88
C VAL A 78 -17.15 -8.62 -6.15
N LEU A 79 -17.33 -9.80 -6.73
CA LEU A 79 -18.05 -10.91 -6.10
C LEU A 79 -17.34 -11.32 -4.81
N ALA A 80 -18.04 -11.92 -3.85
CA ALA A 80 -17.45 -12.23 -2.56
C ALA A 80 -16.14 -13.04 -2.68
N TRP A 81 -15.13 -12.68 -1.89
CA TRP A 81 -13.85 -13.41 -1.81
C TRP A 81 -13.64 -13.94 -0.40
N THR A 82 -13.18 -15.19 -0.28
CA THR A 82 -12.74 -15.75 1.00
C THR A 82 -11.43 -16.51 0.81
N GLY A 83 -10.55 -16.48 1.81
CA GLY A 83 -9.27 -17.22 1.76
C GLY A 83 -9.44 -18.74 1.66
N ALA A 84 -10.63 -19.28 1.97
CA ALA A 84 -10.95 -20.69 1.75
C ALA A 84 -10.93 -21.05 0.25
N CYS A 85 -11.25 -20.09 -0.63
CA CYS A 85 -11.28 -20.30 -2.08
C CYS A 85 -9.89 -20.35 -2.70
N THR A 86 -8.90 -19.73 -2.07
CA THR A 86 -7.49 -19.84 -2.49
C THR A 86 -6.97 -21.28 -2.35
N ALA A 87 -7.40 -22.01 -1.31
CA ALA A 87 -6.96 -23.38 -1.07
C ALA A 87 -7.87 -24.45 -1.72
N ASN A 88 -9.19 -24.22 -1.71
CA ASN A 88 -10.17 -25.12 -2.33
C ASN A 88 -11.42 -24.33 -2.80
N PRO A 89 -11.51 -24.00 -4.10
CA PRO A 89 -12.64 -23.28 -4.69
C PRO A 89 -14.00 -23.98 -4.53
N SER A 90 -14.01 -25.30 -4.27
CA SER A 90 -15.24 -26.09 -4.07
C SER A 90 -15.60 -26.27 -2.59
N SER A 91 -14.93 -25.57 -1.68
CA SER A 91 -15.26 -25.64 -0.26
C SER A 91 -16.65 -25.05 0.01
N SER A 92 -17.35 -25.56 1.02
CA SER A 92 -18.65 -25.02 1.45
C SER A 92 -18.58 -23.56 1.93
N ASN A 93 -17.37 -23.04 2.15
CA ASN A 93 -17.10 -21.68 2.59
C ASN A 93 -16.76 -20.74 1.42
N CYS A 94 -16.90 -21.22 0.18
CA CYS A 94 -16.79 -20.42 -1.02
C CYS A 94 -18.16 -20.00 -1.54
N PRO A 95 -18.34 -18.72 -1.88
CA PRO A 95 -19.51 -18.29 -2.63
C PRO A 95 -19.54 -19.00 -3.99
N LEU A 96 -20.75 -19.09 -4.57
CA LEU A 96 -20.98 -19.80 -5.84
C LEU A 96 -20.10 -19.29 -6.98
N CYS A 97 -19.85 -17.99 -7.02
CA CYS A 97 -18.90 -17.35 -7.93
C CYS A 97 -17.96 -16.46 -7.09
N PRO A 98 -16.75 -16.94 -6.73
CA PRO A 98 -15.80 -16.13 -5.97
C PRO A 98 -15.19 -15.03 -6.84
N GLY A 99 -15.10 -13.82 -6.31
CA GLY A 99 -14.37 -12.71 -6.93
C GLY A 99 -12.86 -12.79 -6.65
N PRO A 100 -12.03 -11.94 -7.28
CA PRO A 100 -10.60 -11.82 -6.96
C PRO A 100 -10.36 -11.19 -5.58
N ASP A 101 -9.18 -11.43 -4.97
CA ASP A 101 -8.74 -10.66 -3.79
C ASP A 101 -8.21 -9.28 -4.22
N ALA A 102 -9.12 -8.41 -4.65
CA ALA A 102 -8.80 -7.11 -5.25
C ALA A 102 -9.20 -5.94 -4.35
N ASP A 103 -9.41 -6.15 -3.05
CA ASP A 103 -9.88 -5.09 -2.18
C ASP A 103 -8.81 -4.05 -1.80
N PHE A 104 -9.24 -3.02 -1.07
CA PHE A 104 -8.31 -2.10 -0.44
C PHE A 104 -7.79 -2.68 0.88
N GLY A 105 -6.66 -3.38 0.81
CA GLY A 105 -5.93 -3.91 1.96
C GLY A 105 -5.08 -2.89 2.73
N MET A 106 -5.32 -1.59 2.54
CA MET A 106 -4.55 -0.51 3.15
C MET A 106 -5.37 0.77 3.37
N ALA A 107 -4.90 1.62 4.28
CA ALA A 107 -5.50 2.95 4.47
C ALA A 107 -5.07 3.93 3.37
N PRO A 108 -5.94 4.86 2.94
CA PRO A 108 -5.54 5.97 2.08
C PRO A 108 -4.59 6.93 2.80
N SER A 109 -3.69 7.56 2.04
CA SER A 109 -2.84 8.66 2.51
C SER A 109 -3.26 9.97 1.86
N MET A 110 -3.37 11.04 2.65
CA MET A 110 -3.66 12.38 2.14
C MET A 110 -2.38 13.15 1.89
N VAL A 111 -2.32 13.86 0.78
CA VAL A 111 -1.28 14.84 0.47
C VAL A 111 -1.94 16.19 0.27
N LEU A 112 -1.50 17.18 1.05
CA LEU A 112 -1.89 18.55 0.81
C LEU A 112 -1.33 19.00 -0.54
N GLY A 113 -2.21 19.55 -1.35
CA GLY A 113 -1.90 20.23 -2.57
C GLY A 113 -1.05 21.46 -2.32
N GLY A 114 -0.41 21.90 -3.39
CA GLY A 114 0.49 23.02 -3.35
C GLY A 114 1.10 23.28 -4.70
N ARG A 115 1.67 24.48 -4.83
CA ARG A 115 2.50 24.85 -5.97
C ARG A 115 3.95 24.91 -5.50
N SER A 116 4.87 24.45 -6.33
CA SER A 116 6.30 24.64 -6.04
C SER A 116 6.59 26.14 -5.90
N HIS A 117 7.26 26.55 -4.83
CA HIS A 117 7.82 27.89 -4.68
C HIS A 117 9.22 28.03 -5.32
N VAL A 118 9.70 26.99 -6.01
CA VAL A 118 11.00 26.99 -6.68
C VAL A 118 10.85 27.57 -8.09
N GLY A 119 11.14 28.86 -8.23
CA GLY A 119 11.22 29.60 -9.50
C GLY A 119 9.89 30.13 -10.04
N ASP A 120 9.95 31.14 -10.93
CA ASP A 120 8.81 31.84 -11.55
C ASP A 120 7.96 30.98 -12.52
N HIS A 121 8.13 29.65 -12.48
CA HIS A 121 7.40 28.66 -13.28
C HIS A 121 6.78 27.53 -12.41
N GLY A 122 6.60 27.77 -11.11
CA GLY A 122 6.16 26.78 -10.12
C GLY A 122 4.92 25.97 -10.53
N GLY A 123 5.16 24.77 -11.06
CA GLY A 123 4.13 23.78 -11.38
C GLY A 123 3.40 23.29 -10.13
N ALA A 124 2.17 22.82 -10.33
CA ALA A 124 1.42 22.16 -9.27
C ALA A 124 2.13 20.85 -8.86
N LEU A 125 2.23 20.61 -7.55
CA LEU A 125 2.83 19.39 -6.98
C LEU A 125 1.83 18.22 -6.95
N THR A 126 0.56 18.53 -7.10
CA THR A 126 -0.58 17.62 -7.18
C THR A 126 -1.47 18.03 -8.37
N PRO A 127 -2.43 17.20 -8.81
CA PRO A 127 -3.36 17.55 -9.89
C PRO A 127 -4.06 18.88 -9.57
N ASP A 128 -3.92 19.86 -10.47
CA ASP A 128 -4.45 21.23 -10.34
C ASP A 128 -4.01 22.02 -9.09
N GLY A 129 -3.08 21.47 -8.29
CA GLY A 129 -2.68 22.01 -6.99
C GLY A 129 -3.66 21.68 -5.85
N ASN A 130 -4.59 20.76 -6.08
CA ASN A 130 -5.58 20.34 -5.09
C ASN A 130 -5.03 19.28 -4.14
N ASP A 131 -5.65 19.18 -2.96
CA ASP A 131 -5.35 18.10 -2.02
C ASP A 131 -5.82 16.77 -2.60
N ILE A 132 -5.00 15.74 -2.43
CA ILE A 132 -5.30 14.40 -2.94
C ILE A 132 -5.29 13.34 -1.85
N VAL A 133 -6.02 12.28 -2.12
CA VAL A 133 -6.02 11.03 -1.36
C VAL A 133 -5.49 9.94 -2.27
N GLY A 134 -4.31 9.41 -1.94
CA GLY A 134 -3.65 8.30 -2.61
C GLY A 134 -3.93 6.97 -1.91
N VAL A 135 -4.21 5.91 -2.67
CA VAL A 135 -4.44 4.56 -2.11
C VAL A 135 -4.06 3.48 -3.12
N GLY A 136 -3.45 2.39 -2.62
CA GLY A 136 -3.17 1.19 -3.41
C GLY A 136 -4.26 0.13 -3.23
N GLN A 137 -4.59 -0.56 -4.32
CA GLN A 137 -5.52 -1.69 -4.34
C GLN A 137 -4.74 -2.99 -4.57
N LYS A 138 -5.21 -4.09 -3.98
CA LYS A 138 -4.53 -5.39 -4.04
C LYS A 138 -4.27 -5.91 -5.46
N ASN A 139 -5.01 -5.47 -6.45
CA ASN A 139 -4.76 -5.82 -7.86
C ASN A 139 -3.56 -5.10 -8.50
N GLY A 140 -2.78 -4.32 -7.74
CA GLY A 140 -1.58 -3.64 -8.27
C GLY A 140 -1.83 -2.23 -8.79
N ASN A 141 -3.02 -1.67 -8.58
CA ASN A 141 -3.34 -0.29 -8.95
C ASN A 141 -3.06 0.69 -7.80
N VAL A 142 -2.57 1.88 -8.15
CA VAL A 142 -2.52 3.05 -7.27
C VAL A 142 -3.46 4.10 -7.83
N TYR A 143 -4.29 4.66 -6.96
CA TYR A 143 -5.30 5.66 -7.29
C TYR A 143 -4.98 6.97 -6.61
N ALA A 144 -5.27 8.10 -7.26
CA ALA A 144 -5.36 9.41 -6.63
C ALA A 144 -6.74 10.03 -6.86
N TYR A 145 -7.36 10.46 -5.76
CA TYR A 145 -8.64 11.16 -5.75
C TYR A 145 -8.48 12.58 -5.24
N ASP A 146 -9.31 13.50 -5.73
CA ASP A 146 -9.58 14.78 -5.10
C ASP A 146 -10.12 14.55 -3.67
N ALA A 147 -9.41 15.09 -2.67
CA ALA A 147 -9.78 14.92 -1.27
C ALA A 147 -11.16 15.55 -0.94
N ALA A 148 -11.58 16.59 -1.66
CA ALA A 148 -12.80 17.34 -1.38
C ALA A 148 -14.07 16.61 -1.83
N ASN A 149 -14.04 15.96 -2.99
CA ASN A 149 -15.25 15.43 -3.64
C ASN A 149 -15.11 13.97 -4.15
N GLY A 150 -13.92 13.37 -4.03
CA GLY A 150 -13.64 12.02 -4.50
C GLY A 150 -13.52 11.87 -6.01
N THR A 151 -13.34 12.96 -6.77
CA THR A 151 -13.10 12.88 -8.22
C THR A 151 -11.81 12.13 -8.47
N LEU A 152 -11.84 11.12 -9.34
CA LEU A 152 -10.65 10.37 -9.71
C LEU A 152 -9.78 11.25 -10.61
N TYR A 153 -8.52 11.46 -10.21
CA TYR A 153 -7.54 12.14 -11.05
C TYR A 153 -6.82 11.18 -11.98
N TRP A 154 -6.28 10.10 -11.43
CA TRP A 154 -5.54 9.12 -12.20
C TRP A 154 -5.50 7.76 -11.50
N VAL A 155 -5.21 6.73 -12.30
CA VAL A 155 -4.94 5.35 -11.87
C VAL A 155 -3.70 4.88 -12.58
N THR A 156 -2.78 4.27 -11.84
CA THR A 156 -1.57 3.67 -12.39
C THR A 156 -1.48 2.22 -11.97
N VAL A 157 -1.28 1.33 -12.94
CA VAL A 157 -0.91 -0.07 -12.69
C VAL A 157 0.59 -0.08 -12.38
N VAL A 158 0.96 -0.27 -11.12
CA VAL A 158 2.37 -0.31 -10.66
C VAL A 158 2.88 -1.73 -10.48
N ALA A 159 2.00 -2.73 -10.59
CA ALA A 159 2.36 -4.12 -10.38
C ALA A 159 1.32 -5.05 -11.03
N PRO A 160 1.68 -6.32 -11.32
CA PRO A 160 0.71 -7.29 -11.82
C PRO A 160 -0.37 -7.59 -10.77
N ASP A 161 -1.57 -7.89 -11.26
CA ASP A 161 -2.61 -8.50 -10.42
C ASP A 161 -2.23 -9.96 -10.14
N THR A 162 -1.92 -10.26 -8.88
CA THR A 162 -1.55 -11.62 -8.46
C THR A 162 -2.77 -12.45 -8.03
N SER A 163 -3.99 -11.88 -8.08
CA SER A 163 -5.31 -12.46 -7.74
C SER A 163 -5.50 -13.01 -6.32
N ASN A 164 -4.41 -13.34 -5.62
CA ASN A 164 -4.38 -13.94 -4.29
C ASN A 164 -3.38 -13.16 -3.40
N LEU A 165 -3.75 -12.90 -2.13
CA LEU A 165 -3.00 -12.12 -1.12
C LEU A 165 -2.82 -10.63 -1.41
N GLY A 166 -2.92 -10.23 -2.68
CA GLY A 166 -2.86 -8.84 -3.11
C GLY A 166 -1.45 -8.29 -3.17
N THR A 167 -1.19 -7.60 -4.27
CA THR A 167 0.07 -7.00 -4.63
C THR A 167 0.33 -5.71 -3.84
N MET A 168 -0.70 -4.90 -3.57
CA MET A 168 -0.62 -3.72 -2.70
C MET A 168 -1.37 -3.95 -1.38
N SER A 169 -0.65 -4.11 -0.27
CA SER A 169 -1.27 -4.27 1.07
C SER A 169 -0.51 -3.48 2.14
N TYR A 170 -1.15 -3.29 3.30
CA TYR A 170 -0.54 -2.80 4.56
C TYR A 170 -0.09 -1.34 4.61
N GLY A 171 0.02 -0.65 3.48
CA GLY A 171 0.21 0.80 3.43
C GLY A 171 1.12 1.27 2.31
N LEU A 172 1.15 2.58 2.14
CA LEU A 172 2.05 3.30 1.26
C LEU A 172 2.60 4.52 2.00
N ALA A 173 3.64 5.15 1.46
CA ALA A 173 4.19 6.40 1.98
C ALA A 173 4.06 7.52 0.96
N VAL A 174 4.02 8.76 1.43
CA VAL A 174 3.88 9.93 0.56
C VAL A 174 4.81 11.05 1.03
N ASP A 175 5.48 11.71 0.09
CA ASP A 175 6.15 12.98 0.34
C ASP A 175 5.38 14.12 -0.34
N GLU A 176 6.04 15.25 -0.61
CA GLU A 176 5.45 16.40 -1.31
C GLU A 176 5.49 16.29 -2.84
N PHE A 177 5.98 15.17 -3.39
CA PHE A 177 6.15 14.93 -4.82
C PHE A 177 5.68 13.55 -5.32
N ARG A 178 5.64 12.54 -4.44
CA ARG A 178 5.55 11.12 -4.80
C ARG A 178 4.71 10.30 -3.83
N ILE A 179 4.19 9.19 -4.36
CA ILE A 179 3.68 8.06 -3.61
C ILE A 179 4.68 6.92 -3.75
N TYR A 180 5.04 6.30 -2.63
CA TYR A 180 5.95 5.17 -2.52
C TYR A 180 5.20 3.90 -2.15
N VAL A 181 5.46 2.83 -2.87
CA VAL A 181 4.76 1.54 -2.71
C VAL A 181 5.73 0.41 -2.41
N SER A 182 5.28 -0.51 -1.56
CA SER A 182 5.85 -1.85 -1.42
C SER A 182 5.00 -2.82 -2.24
N ILE A 183 5.65 -3.58 -3.11
CA ILE A 183 5.01 -4.47 -4.07
C ILE A 183 5.18 -5.92 -3.60
N ILE A 184 4.09 -6.53 -3.12
CA ILE A 184 4.07 -7.94 -2.72
C ILE A 184 3.91 -8.80 -3.97
N ASN A 185 4.81 -9.76 -4.18
CA ASN A 185 4.64 -10.76 -5.24
C ASN A 185 4.84 -12.16 -4.66
N ALA A 186 3.87 -12.57 -3.83
CA ALA A 186 3.93 -13.80 -3.04
C ALA A 186 3.98 -15.09 -3.87
N PHE A 187 3.51 -15.04 -5.12
CA PHE A 187 3.37 -16.19 -6.02
C PHE A 187 4.40 -16.21 -7.15
N HIS A 188 5.37 -15.29 -7.11
CA HIS A 188 6.45 -15.17 -8.09
C HIS A 188 5.99 -15.00 -9.54
N GLU A 189 4.91 -14.24 -9.75
CA GLU A 189 4.49 -13.86 -11.10
C GLU A 189 5.59 -13.07 -11.79
N THR A 190 5.87 -13.38 -13.06
CA THR A 190 6.91 -12.67 -13.82
C THR A 190 6.36 -11.36 -14.37
N TRP A 191 7.06 -10.26 -14.13
CA TRP A 191 6.65 -8.93 -14.59
C TRP A 191 7.87 -8.03 -14.86
N ALA A 192 7.65 -6.96 -15.62
CA ALA A 192 8.70 -6.05 -16.03
C ALA A 192 8.68 -4.77 -15.19
N LEU A 193 9.76 -4.51 -14.45
CA LEU A 193 9.96 -3.27 -13.72
C LEU A 193 9.91 -2.07 -14.67
N GLN A 194 9.31 -0.98 -14.21
CA GLN A 194 9.23 0.29 -14.92
C GLN A 194 10.14 1.35 -14.27
N PRO A 195 10.82 2.20 -15.07
CA PRO A 195 10.85 2.22 -16.53
C PRO A 195 11.92 1.29 -17.14
N SER A 196 12.63 0.49 -16.34
CA SER A 196 13.84 -0.24 -16.80
C SER A 196 13.55 -1.37 -17.79
N GLY A 197 12.33 -1.92 -17.79
CA GLY A 197 11.94 -3.11 -18.54
C GLY A 197 12.58 -4.40 -18.02
N GLN A 198 13.25 -4.36 -16.85
CA GLN A 198 13.89 -5.55 -16.28
C GLN A 198 12.82 -6.53 -15.81
N ASN A 199 12.83 -7.74 -16.35
CA ASN A 199 11.97 -8.81 -15.87
C ASN A 199 12.44 -9.34 -14.51
N ILE A 200 11.53 -9.39 -13.55
CA ILE A 200 11.70 -10.03 -12.25
C ILE A 200 10.52 -10.94 -11.96
N SER A 201 10.68 -11.80 -10.96
CA SER A 201 9.62 -12.68 -10.48
C SER A 201 9.42 -12.56 -8.97
N ASN A 202 9.82 -11.45 -8.35
CA ASN A 202 9.69 -11.26 -6.91
C ASN A 202 9.10 -9.89 -6.59
N ALA A 203 9.12 -9.54 -5.29
CA ALA A 203 8.66 -8.26 -4.80
C ALA A 203 9.56 -7.12 -5.29
N ALA A 204 8.99 -5.90 -5.28
CA ALA A 204 9.69 -4.68 -5.64
C ALA A 204 9.27 -3.53 -4.74
N TYR A 205 9.98 -2.42 -4.88
CA TYR A 205 9.55 -1.11 -4.40
C TYR A 205 9.30 -0.23 -5.61
N GLY A 206 8.43 0.76 -5.47
CA GLY A 206 8.18 1.72 -6.53
C GLY A 206 7.89 3.12 -6.02
N ALA A 207 8.00 4.09 -6.92
CA ALA A 207 7.48 5.43 -6.71
C ALA A 207 6.75 5.94 -7.95
N VAL A 208 5.62 6.61 -7.72
CA VAL A 208 4.85 7.33 -8.74
C VAL A 208 4.75 8.81 -8.40
N THR A 209 4.59 9.67 -9.40
CA THR A 209 4.32 11.11 -9.21
C THR A 209 2.93 11.33 -8.60
N LEU A 210 2.78 12.41 -7.83
CA LEU A 210 1.46 12.82 -7.34
C LEU A 210 0.56 13.41 -8.45
N THR A 211 1.16 14.05 -9.46
CA THR A 211 0.46 14.85 -10.47
C THR A 211 -0.31 14.02 -11.50
N ASP A 212 0.27 12.89 -11.92
CA ASP A 212 -0.29 12.08 -13.02
C ASP A 212 -0.06 10.58 -12.84
N GLY A 213 0.54 10.16 -11.73
CA GLY A 213 0.80 8.75 -11.44
C GLY A 213 1.91 8.13 -12.29
N THR A 214 2.75 8.94 -12.97
CA THR A 214 3.90 8.43 -13.73
C THR A 214 4.85 7.64 -12.81
N ILE A 215 5.18 6.40 -13.20
CA ILE A 215 6.18 5.58 -12.50
C ILE A 215 7.56 6.19 -12.71
N LEU A 216 8.21 6.58 -11.62
CA LEU A 216 9.54 7.19 -11.63
C LEU A 216 10.64 6.15 -11.56
N TRP A 217 10.45 5.16 -10.69
CA TRP A 217 11.37 4.05 -10.52
C TRP A 217 10.64 2.87 -9.89
N GLU A 218 11.09 1.68 -10.26
CA GLU A 218 10.84 0.44 -9.56
C GLU A 218 12.14 -0.33 -9.41
N VAL A 219 12.35 -0.89 -8.23
CA VAL A 219 13.57 -1.62 -7.89
C VAL A 219 13.23 -2.93 -7.21
N GLN A 220 13.92 -3.99 -7.62
CA GLN A 220 13.76 -5.32 -7.07
C GLN A 220 14.10 -5.37 -5.58
N VAL A 221 13.28 -6.08 -4.81
CA VAL A 221 13.61 -6.45 -3.43
C VAL A 221 14.80 -7.43 -3.43
N PRO A 222 15.85 -7.22 -2.62
CA PRO A 222 17.02 -8.10 -2.62
C PRO A 222 16.72 -9.56 -2.26
N ARG A 223 17.62 -10.46 -2.70
CA ARG A 223 17.64 -11.89 -2.30
C ARG A 223 16.32 -12.65 -2.56
N ASN A 224 15.56 -12.23 -3.57
CA ASN A 224 14.29 -12.82 -3.95
C ASN A 224 13.26 -12.83 -2.81
N TRP A 225 13.38 -11.90 -1.86
CA TRP A 225 12.46 -11.81 -0.75
C TRP A 225 11.14 -11.18 -1.19
N SER A 226 10.07 -11.58 -0.52
CA SER A 226 8.80 -10.88 -0.43
C SER A 226 8.94 -9.66 0.48
N ASN A 227 8.06 -8.68 0.30
CA ASN A 227 8.01 -7.47 1.10
C ASN A 227 6.57 -7.13 1.44
N SER A 228 6.21 -7.25 2.72
CA SER A 228 4.86 -6.91 3.22
C SER A 228 4.85 -5.74 4.19
N ALA A 229 5.99 -5.09 4.41
CA ALA A 229 6.07 -3.95 5.31
C ALA A 229 5.65 -2.67 4.57
N SER A 230 4.86 -1.83 5.25
CA SER A 230 4.55 -0.51 4.72
C SER A 230 5.81 0.36 4.69
N PRO A 231 6.06 1.08 3.58
CA PRO A 231 7.18 1.99 3.52
C PRO A 231 6.92 3.22 4.39
N THR A 232 7.98 3.94 4.71
CA THR A 232 7.93 5.26 5.37
C THR A 232 8.95 6.17 4.72
N VAL A 233 8.63 7.44 4.53
CA VAL A 233 9.55 8.41 3.93
C VAL A 233 9.91 9.49 4.94
N ALA A 234 11.20 9.78 5.03
CA ALA A 234 11.74 10.84 5.86
C ALA A 234 12.86 11.55 5.12
N ASN A 235 12.69 12.85 4.88
CA ASN A 235 13.54 13.63 3.98
C ASN A 235 13.63 12.92 2.61
N ASP A 236 14.85 12.70 2.09
CA ASP A 236 15.09 12.04 0.80
C ASP A 236 15.34 10.53 0.91
N VAL A 237 14.85 9.89 1.97
CA VAL A 237 15.05 8.46 2.24
C VAL A 237 13.72 7.75 2.45
N VAL A 238 13.51 6.69 1.67
CA VAL A 238 12.43 5.72 1.86
C VAL A 238 12.99 4.58 2.71
N ILE A 239 12.32 4.29 3.81
CA ILE A 239 12.68 3.25 4.77
C ILE A 239 11.60 2.18 4.73
N VAL A 240 12.00 0.93 4.54
CA VAL A 240 11.05 -0.18 4.37
C VAL A 240 11.62 -1.47 4.93
N GLY A 241 10.78 -2.25 5.60
CA GLY A 241 11.15 -3.56 6.12
C GLY A 241 11.09 -4.63 5.05
N ASN A 242 12.06 -5.52 4.99
CA ASN A 242 12.00 -6.76 4.25
C ASN A 242 11.65 -7.90 5.19
N THR A 243 10.64 -8.68 4.81
CA THR A 243 10.16 -9.80 5.61
C THR A 243 11.22 -10.87 5.83
N GLY A 244 12.15 -11.00 4.87
CA GLY A 244 13.16 -12.07 4.90
C GLY A 244 12.61 -13.40 4.41
N LEU A 245 11.46 -13.43 3.75
CA LEU A 245 10.83 -14.66 3.26
C LEU A 245 10.89 -14.70 1.73
N ILE A 246 11.20 -15.86 1.14
CA ILE A 246 11.08 -16.05 -0.32
C ILE A 246 9.61 -16.26 -0.70
N ASP A 247 8.89 -17.12 0.04
CA ASP A 247 7.47 -17.38 -0.14
C ASP A 247 6.68 -16.76 1.01
N TYR A 248 5.50 -16.19 0.73
CA TYR A 248 4.63 -15.60 1.76
C TYR A 248 4.15 -16.63 2.79
N MET A 249 4.04 -17.90 2.41
CA MET A 249 3.66 -19.00 3.30
C MET A 249 4.92 -19.66 3.90
N PRO A 250 5.01 -19.81 5.22
CA PRO A 250 6.20 -20.34 5.88
C PRO A 250 6.37 -21.83 5.56
N ARG A 251 7.22 -22.13 4.58
CA ARG A 251 7.83 -23.46 4.43
C ARG A 251 9.25 -23.39 4.98
N ASN A 252 9.39 -23.68 6.28
CA ASN A 252 10.68 -23.94 6.95
C ASN A 252 11.84 -22.99 6.57
N ASN A 253 11.66 -21.67 6.71
CA ASN A 253 12.74 -20.72 6.43
C ASN A 253 13.20 -20.00 7.70
N THR A 254 14.43 -20.29 8.14
CA THR A 254 15.20 -19.59 9.17
C THR A 254 15.82 -18.28 8.65
N LEU A 255 15.14 -17.62 7.72
CA LEU A 255 15.64 -16.41 7.10
C LEU A 255 15.28 -15.18 7.94
N TYR A 256 16.25 -14.28 8.05
CA TYR A 256 16.12 -13.03 8.78
C TYR A 256 15.81 -11.89 7.82
N GLY A 257 14.94 -10.98 8.27
CA GLY A 257 14.59 -9.79 7.50
C GLY A 257 15.68 -8.74 7.47
N SER A 258 15.34 -7.58 6.94
CA SER A 258 16.19 -6.39 7.02
C SER A 258 15.38 -5.11 7.03
N VAL A 259 16.00 -4.01 7.43
CA VAL A 259 15.51 -2.65 7.16
C VAL A 259 16.31 -2.11 5.98
N MET A 260 15.61 -1.75 4.91
CA MET A 260 16.19 -1.19 3.70
C MET A 260 15.99 0.33 3.68
N PHE A 261 17.05 1.05 3.30
CA PHE A 261 17.04 2.49 3.08
C PHE A 261 17.30 2.77 1.61
N LEU A 262 16.37 3.46 0.96
CA LEU A 262 16.39 3.74 -0.47
C LEU A 262 16.36 5.25 -0.71
N GLY A 263 17.07 5.72 -1.74
CA GLY A 263 16.97 7.11 -2.18
C GLY A 263 15.59 7.42 -2.74
N SER A 264 14.95 8.49 -2.26
CA SER A 264 13.58 8.89 -2.62
C SER A 264 13.37 9.12 -4.13
N THR A 265 14.43 9.50 -4.85
CA THR A 265 14.37 9.89 -6.26
C THR A 265 14.66 8.76 -7.24
N SER A 266 15.34 7.70 -6.80
CA SER A 266 15.85 6.64 -7.69
C SER A 266 15.59 5.22 -7.20
N GLY A 267 15.16 5.03 -5.95
CA GLY A 267 15.10 3.71 -5.32
C GLY A 267 16.47 3.08 -5.09
N ALA A 268 17.57 3.83 -5.27
CA ALA A 268 18.91 3.30 -5.07
C ALA A 268 19.14 2.91 -3.60
N ALA A 269 19.69 1.72 -3.38
CA ALA A 269 20.09 1.25 -2.07
C ALA A 269 21.12 2.18 -1.42
N LEU A 270 20.77 2.77 -0.29
CA LEU A 270 21.67 3.61 0.51
C LEU A 270 22.32 2.79 1.63
N CYS A 271 21.51 1.96 2.30
CA CYS A 271 21.95 1.12 3.41
C CYS A 271 20.96 -0.02 3.62
N GLU A 272 21.44 -1.10 4.23
CA GLU A 272 20.63 -2.21 4.67
C GLU A 272 21.09 -2.63 6.08
N ILE A 273 20.15 -2.74 7.01
CA ILE A 273 20.40 -3.24 8.36
C ILE A 273 19.71 -4.60 8.48
N GLY A 274 20.49 -5.67 8.58
CA GLY A 274 19.95 -6.99 8.89
C GLY A 274 19.31 -7.01 10.28
N VAL A 275 18.18 -7.70 10.40
CA VAL A 275 17.55 -7.95 11.70
C VAL A 275 17.75 -9.42 12.10
N ASP A 276 17.39 -9.77 13.32
CA ASP A 276 17.53 -11.11 13.90
C ASP A 276 16.24 -11.94 13.83
N ASN A 277 15.20 -11.43 13.16
CA ASN A 277 13.95 -12.13 12.93
C ASN A 277 13.25 -11.60 11.66
N GLN A 278 12.08 -12.11 11.33
CA GLN A 278 11.24 -11.59 10.26
C GLN A 278 10.72 -10.19 10.61
N MET A 279 10.41 -9.39 9.58
CA MET A 279 9.90 -8.03 9.75
C MET A 279 8.63 -7.82 8.92
N TRP A 280 7.50 -7.66 9.60
CA TRP A 280 6.19 -7.45 8.98
C TRP A 280 5.64 -6.05 9.18
N GLY A 281 6.06 -5.37 10.25
CA GLY A 281 5.54 -4.06 10.64
C GLY A 281 6.17 -2.91 9.87
N GLY A 282 5.43 -1.80 9.79
CA GLY A 282 5.95 -0.51 9.32
C GLY A 282 6.99 0.09 10.26
N ILE A 283 7.62 1.16 9.81
CA ILE A 283 8.70 1.84 10.51
C ILE A 283 8.21 3.20 10.98
N ALA A 284 8.30 3.48 12.27
CA ALA A 284 8.04 4.81 12.80
C ALA A 284 9.34 5.60 12.85
N VAL A 285 9.28 6.91 12.59
CA VAL A 285 10.45 7.79 12.68
C VAL A 285 10.13 8.99 13.57
N ASP A 286 11.02 9.27 14.52
CA ASP A 286 10.92 10.40 15.44
C ASP A 286 12.30 11.04 15.66
N GLY A 287 12.42 12.32 15.30
CA GLY A 287 13.66 13.08 15.41
C GLY A 287 14.83 12.46 14.63
N ARG A 288 15.74 11.81 15.35
CA ARG A 288 16.90 11.09 14.79
C ARG A 288 16.80 9.59 14.99
N TYR A 289 15.62 9.07 15.32
CA TYR A 289 15.40 7.68 15.64
C TYR A 289 14.38 7.08 14.68
N PHE A 290 14.57 5.82 14.34
CA PHE A 290 13.54 4.98 13.77
C PHE A 290 13.27 3.80 14.69
N LEU A 291 12.00 3.44 14.78
CA LEU A 291 11.48 2.38 15.61
C LEU A 291 10.79 1.36 14.71
N PHE A 292 11.15 0.09 14.89
CA PHE A 292 10.52 -1.01 14.18
C PHE A 292 10.43 -2.26 15.07
N GLY A 293 9.46 -3.11 14.80
CA GLY A 293 9.30 -4.41 15.45
C GLY A 293 9.81 -5.54 14.56
N THR A 294 10.42 -6.56 15.18
CA THR A 294 10.80 -7.82 14.51
C THR A 294 10.08 -8.98 15.20
N GLY A 295 9.73 -10.04 14.45
CA GLY A 295 9.00 -11.20 14.96
C GLY A 295 7.97 -11.78 13.98
N TYR A 296 7.07 -12.65 14.49
CA TYR A 296 5.99 -13.34 13.76
C TYR A 296 6.40 -14.53 12.87
N ALA A 297 7.51 -15.21 13.19
CA ALA A 297 7.84 -16.49 12.57
C ALA A 297 7.01 -17.63 13.21
N SER A 298 5.97 -18.08 12.50
CA SER A 298 5.20 -19.31 12.81
C SER A 298 4.74 -19.47 14.27
N GLY A 299 3.61 -18.86 14.63
CA GLY A 299 2.71 -19.30 15.72
C GLY A 299 3.20 -19.21 17.18
N THR A 300 4.51 -19.13 17.44
CA THR A 300 5.07 -19.04 18.80
C THR A 300 6.44 -18.38 18.76
N GLY A 301 6.55 -17.06 18.97
CA GLY A 301 7.86 -16.41 19.00
C GLY A 301 7.80 -14.97 19.50
N TRP A 302 8.44 -14.74 20.65
CA TRP A 302 8.49 -13.51 21.43
C TRP A 302 8.87 -12.25 20.61
N GLU A 303 8.13 -11.16 20.84
CA GLU A 303 8.27 -9.85 20.21
C GLU A 303 9.40 -9.02 20.86
N TRP A 304 10.19 -8.32 20.05
CA TRP A 304 11.06 -7.25 20.54
C TRP A 304 10.91 -6.01 19.64
N ASN A 305 10.51 -4.88 20.24
CA ASN A 305 10.62 -3.58 19.58
C ASN A 305 12.07 -3.11 19.64
N ARG A 306 12.62 -2.67 18.51
CA ARG A 306 13.99 -2.14 18.42
C ARG A 306 13.95 -0.65 18.12
N LEU A 307 14.56 0.15 18.98
CA LEU A 307 14.83 1.57 18.75
C LEU A 307 16.26 1.71 18.21
N VAL A 308 16.40 2.30 17.02
CA VAL A 308 17.70 2.51 16.39
C VAL A 308 17.89 4.01 16.13
N GLN A 309 19.08 4.53 16.45
CA GLN A 309 19.43 5.94 16.26
C GLN A 309 20.18 6.14 14.95
N CYS A 310 19.77 7.14 14.16
CA CYS A 310 20.56 7.72 13.08
C CYS A 310 21.70 8.54 13.67
N VAL A 311 22.94 8.12 13.42
CA VAL A 311 24.13 8.94 13.69
C VAL A 311 24.39 9.81 12.46
N GLU A 312 24.56 11.12 12.64
CA GLU A 312 24.87 12.02 11.53
C GLU A 312 26.20 11.62 10.88
N GLY A 313 26.17 11.32 9.58
CA GLY A 313 27.37 11.07 8.78
C GLY A 313 27.80 9.61 8.62
N TRP A 314 26.85 8.69 8.39
CA TRP A 314 26.98 7.25 8.13
C TRP A 314 26.57 6.36 9.30
N PHE A 315 25.70 5.40 8.96
CA PHE A 315 25.35 4.23 9.76
C PHE A 315 26.58 3.32 9.79
N VAL A 316 27.36 3.43 10.86
CA VAL A 316 28.49 2.54 11.10
C VAL A 316 27.91 1.15 11.40
N ASN A 317 28.24 0.19 10.54
CA ASN A 317 28.09 -1.23 10.78
C ASN A 317 28.46 -1.54 12.23
N GLY A 318 27.59 -2.26 12.93
CA GLY A 318 27.91 -2.83 14.22
C GLY A 318 29.01 -3.88 14.06
N GLU A 319 30.26 -3.44 14.01
CA GLU A 319 31.38 -4.24 14.47
C GLU A 319 31.39 -4.16 15.99
N THR A 320 31.08 -5.32 16.56
CA THR A 320 31.32 -5.69 17.94
C THR A 320 32.75 -5.39 18.35
N HIS A 321 32.92 -4.59 19.40
CA HIS A 321 33.97 -4.75 20.41
C HIS A 321 33.41 -4.44 21.79
#